data_AF-A0A8H6G1V9-F1
#
_entry.id   AF-A0A8H6G1V9-F1
#
_cell.length_a   1.000
_cell.length_b   1.000
_cell.length_c   1.000
_cell.angle_alpha   90.00
_cell.angle_beta   90.00
_cell.angle_gamma   90.00
#
_symmetry.space_group_name_H-M   'P 1'
#
loop_
_entity.id
_entity.type
_entity.pdbx_description
1 polymer ?
#
loop_
_entity_poly.entity_id
_entity_poly.type
_entity_poly.pdbx_seq_one_letter_code
_entity_poly.pdbx_strand_id
1 'polypeptide(L)'
;MRSPAVALPRIQPSTRSQLPTHELVPFSNTISMALSFLDYPPEIREQIYSDVLSTAVSKVESDKPDEPARYEFQLDILLTCHQIHREAKKVFQDNVFIKITTPWPESIEHIRSEGKVPSVTTGEKAELFRDFHLWVFIDTPGSPYPSRHGRFSMLISLEDLESFNRFWHFSNLNHHGLNQQLRLKLTLQDPHVRDRKLPKALQTRLLLPFGMIKDLDTFTVHGSKLLPSVDEALKKERAIPDPTPEQCLEKGFALKDAGNALLKLGLYRQALQKYIDSFGAIHIYVSGRVRTVHCDGFYIRDLNSGTYKGQRADYARMILRVQLVANVVFAYLKLEDYSEAHFWGKRSIVLFRHSLTGDESDEIGDDGQAWLNQTWPVSFPGHDAMGKIFYRTALASRALGKVADVKTLMKAAAVYLPNDEVVQKEMRALEEKQGVASQKV
;
A
#
# COMPACT_ATOMS: atom_id res chain seq x y z
N MET A 1 -6.39 69.39 8.17
CA MET A 1 -5.14 68.64 8.41
C MET A 1 -4.66 68.12 7.06
N ARG A 2 -3.97 68.93 6.25
CA ARG A 2 -2.51 68.92 6.03
C ARG A 2 -1.89 67.51 6.00
N SER A 3 -1.63 67.00 4.79
CA SER A 3 -0.29 66.58 4.32
C SER A 3 -0.33 66.17 2.84
N PRO A 4 0.80 66.26 2.11
CA PRO A 4 0.85 67.03 0.87
C PRO A 4 1.06 66.21 -0.41
N ALA A 5 0.64 66.81 -1.53
CA ALA A 5 1.07 66.48 -2.88
C ALA A 5 2.44 67.12 -3.19
N VAL A 6 3.33 66.39 -3.88
CA VAL A 6 4.42 66.99 -4.66
C VAL A 6 4.64 66.18 -5.94
N ALA A 7 4.70 66.93 -7.04
CA ALA A 7 4.77 66.50 -8.42
C ALA A 7 6.20 66.14 -8.86
N LEU A 8 6.27 65.23 -9.84
CA LEU A 8 7.47 64.95 -10.65
C LEU A 8 7.87 66.17 -11.50
N PRO A 9 9.17 66.45 -11.66
CA PRO A 9 9.61 67.26 -12.79
C PRO A 9 10.59 66.54 -13.74
N ARG A 10 10.21 66.62 -15.01
CA ARG A 10 11.01 67.00 -16.20
C ARG A 10 12.27 66.21 -16.56
N ILE A 11 12.10 65.40 -17.59
CA ILE A 11 13.14 65.04 -18.57
C ILE A 11 12.83 65.79 -19.87
N GLN A 12 13.80 66.52 -20.42
CA GLN A 12 13.89 66.87 -21.84
C GLN A 12 15.28 67.46 -22.16
N PRO A 13 15.75 67.40 -23.42
CA PRO A 13 16.86 66.51 -23.78
C PRO A 13 18.04 67.25 -24.42
N SER A 14 19.19 66.58 -24.56
CA SER A 14 20.21 67.02 -25.52
C SER A 14 20.78 65.84 -26.31
N THR A 15 20.36 65.74 -27.55
CA THR A 15 20.95 64.92 -28.60
C THR A 15 22.03 65.69 -29.34
N ARG A 16 23.22 65.09 -29.49
CA ARG A 16 24.08 65.05 -30.69
C ARG A 16 25.37 64.29 -30.31
N SER A 17 25.65 63.11 -30.87
CA SER A 17 26.33 62.90 -32.17
C SER A 17 27.78 63.39 -32.08
N GLN A 18 28.86 62.64 -32.33
CA GLN A 18 29.12 61.38 -33.04
C GLN A 18 30.53 60.86 -32.64
N LEU A 19 30.74 59.55 -32.84
CA LEU A 19 31.95 58.68 -32.87
C LEU A 19 33.29 59.33 -33.32
N PRO A 20 34.51 58.77 -33.04
CA PRO A 20 34.84 57.35 -33.28
C PRO A 20 35.92 56.63 -32.41
N THR A 21 35.85 55.28 -32.48
CA THR A 21 36.90 54.24 -32.35
C THR A 21 38.07 54.44 -31.37
N HIS A 22 38.22 53.53 -30.40
CA HIS A 22 39.48 52.81 -30.19
C HIS A 22 39.25 51.53 -29.36
N GLU A 23 39.75 50.43 -29.93
CA GLU A 23 40.35 49.27 -29.26
C GLU A 23 39.50 48.30 -28.43
N LEU A 24 39.37 47.11 -29.04
CA LEU A 24 39.08 45.82 -28.41
C LEU A 24 40.08 45.51 -27.29
N VAL A 25 39.61 45.49 -26.05
CA VAL A 25 40.29 44.81 -24.94
C VAL A 25 39.56 43.47 -24.74
N PRO A 26 40.27 42.34 -24.70
CA PRO A 26 39.70 41.02 -24.92
C PRO A 26 38.80 40.58 -23.77
N PHE A 27 37.76 39.83 -24.12
CA PHE A 27 37.00 39.02 -23.17
C PHE A 27 37.97 38.22 -22.30
N SER A 28 38.15 38.61 -21.05
CA SER A 28 38.66 37.69 -20.05
C SER A 28 37.61 36.60 -19.91
N ASN A 29 38.00 35.40 -20.35
CA ASN A 29 37.34 34.14 -20.02
C ASN A 29 37.14 34.08 -18.50
N THR A 30 35.97 34.50 -18.01
CA THR A 30 35.44 34.00 -16.75
C THR A 30 35.12 32.54 -16.98
N ILE A 31 36.13 31.69 -16.78
CA ILE A 31 35.94 30.28 -16.50
C ILE A 31 34.94 30.25 -15.36
N SER A 32 33.70 29.85 -15.65
CA SER A 32 32.78 29.38 -14.63
C SER A 32 33.47 28.20 -13.97
N MET A 33 34.23 28.44 -12.90
CA MET A 33 34.76 27.37 -12.07
C MET A 33 33.53 26.67 -11.51
N ALA A 34 33.16 25.55 -12.13
CA ALA A 34 32.21 24.63 -11.55
C ALA A 34 32.77 24.27 -10.18
N LEU A 35 32.05 24.66 -9.12
CA LEU A 35 32.37 24.26 -7.75
C LEU A 35 32.58 22.74 -7.75
N SER A 36 33.74 22.30 -7.28
CA SER A 36 33.99 20.89 -7.03
C SER A 36 33.04 20.43 -5.93
N PHE A 37 32.60 19.18 -5.97
CA PHE A 37 31.71 18.65 -4.94
C PHE A 37 32.31 18.77 -3.53
N LEU A 38 33.64 18.70 -3.40
CA LEU A 38 34.33 18.88 -2.11
C LEU A 38 34.40 20.33 -1.64
N ASP A 39 34.08 21.30 -2.51
CA ASP A 39 34.02 22.73 -2.15
C ASP A 39 32.70 23.08 -1.43
N TYR A 40 31.68 22.22 -1.51
CA TYR A 40 30.45 22.40 -0.73
C TYR A 40 30.72 22.23 0.77
N PRO A 41 30.03 22.96 1.66
CA PRO A 41 30.11 22.72 3.11
C PRO A 41 29.78 21.26 3.48
N PRO A 42 30.39 20.71 4.54
CA PRO A 42 30.13 19.32 4.99
C PRO A 42 28.65 19.01 5.20
N GLU A 43 27.86 19.97 5.69
CA GLU A 43 26.43 19.83 5.94
C GLU A 43 25.65 19.62 4.64
N ILE A 44 26.04 20.32 3.57
CA ILE A 44 25.43 20.17 2.24
C ILE A 44 25.80 18.81 1.65
N ARG A 45 27.05 18.37 1.82
CA ARG A 45 27.47 17.03 1.37
C ARG A 45 26.73 15.93 2.14
N GLU A 46 26.55 16.06 3.46
CA GLU A 46 25.78 15.13 4.31
C GLU A 46 24.31 15.03 3.86
N GLN A 47 23.69 16.15 3.50
CA GLN A 47 22.34 16.15 2.90
C GLN A 47 22.31 15.43 1.55
N ILE A 48 23.27 15.71 0.66
CA ILE A 48 23.36 15.04 -0.65
C ILE A 48 23.54 13.53 -0.47
N TYR A 49 24.38 13.09 0.48
CA TYR A 49 24.50 11.67 0.80
C TYR A 49 23.19 11.08 1.29
N SER A 50 22.42 11.80 2.11
CA SER A 50 21.13 11.34 2.63
C SER A 50 20.10 11.16 1.51
N ASP A 51 20.10 12.08 0.54
CA ASP A 51 19.21 12.05 -0.63
C ASP A 51 19.59 10.93 -1.62
N VAL A 52 20.76 10.32 -1.48
CA VAL A 52 21.26 9.27 -2.39
C VAL A 52 21.34 7.89 -1.72
N LEU A 53 21.55 7.86 -0.40
CA LEU A 53 21.89 6.63 0.34
C LEU A 53 20.84 6.23 1.39
N SER A 54 19.83 7.06 1.67
CA SER A 54 18.76 6.69 2.61
C SER A 54 17.81 5.65 2.00
N THR A 55 17.28 4.77 2.85
CA THR A 55 16.22 3.82 2.45
C THR A 55 15.00 4.53 1.90
N ALA A 56 14.60 5.65 2.51
CA ALA A 56 13.41 6.39 2.12
C ALA A 56 13.46 6.90 0.67
N VAL A 57 14.62 7.32 0.19
CA VAL A 57 14.79 7.81 -1.19
C VAL A 57 15.17 6.70 -2.17
N SER A 58 15.84 5.66 -1.68
CA SER A 58 16.27 4.52 -2.52
C SER A 58 15.12 3.55 -2.86
N LYS A 59 13.94 3.72 -2.25
CA LYS A 59 12.77 2.87 -2.50
C LYS A 59 12.05 3.30 -3.77
N VAL A 60 12.06 2.43 -4.78
CA VAL A 60 11.40 2.62 -6.06
C VAL A 60 10.15 1.75 -6.09
N GLU A 61 8.99 2.39 -6.13
CA GLU A 61 7.70 1.72 -6.35
C GLU A 61 7.63 1.15 -7.77
N SER A 62 7.05 -0.04 -7.94
CA SER A 62 6.86 -0.60 -9.28
C SER A 62 5.70 0.09 -9.99
N ASP A 63 5.84 0.30 -11.31
CA ASP A 63 4.75 0.77 -12.17
C ASP A 63 3.61 -0.27 -12.27
N LYS A 64 3.92 -1.54 -12.00
CA LYS A 64 2.93 -2.61 -12.01
C LYS A 64 2.26 -2.76 -10.63
N PRO A 65 0.92 -2.80 -10.54
CA PRO A 65 0.20 -2.90 -9.28
C PRO A 65 0.57 -4.12 -8.42
N ASP A 66 1.04 -5.20 -9.05
CA ASP A 66 1.30 -6.48 -8.41
C ASP A 66 2.80 -6.76 -8.19
N GLU A 67 3.69 -5.82 -8.45
CA GLU A 67 5.11 -5.99 -8.15
C GLU A 67 5.48 -5.23 -6.86
N PRO A 68 6.24 -5.84 -5.93
CA PRO A 68 6.71 -5.13 -4.76
C PRO A 68 7.68 -4.02 -5.15
N ALA A 69 7.72 -2.96 -4.34
CA ALA A 69 8.77 -1.97 -4.45
C ALA A 69 10.16 -2.61 -4.29
N ARG A 70 11.18 -1.96 -4.84
CA ARG A 70 12.57 -2.40 -4.79
C ARG A 70 13.48 -1.29 -4.28
N TYR A 71 14.62 -1.66 -3.73
CA TYR A 71 15.64 -0.69 -3.32
C TYR A 71 16.73 -0.56 -4.38
N GLU A 72 17.01 0.67 -4.78
CA GLU A 72 18.10 1.04 -5.69
C GLU A 72 19.02 2.05 -5.01
N PHE A 73 20.10 1.55 -4.40
CA PHE A 73 21.11 2.40 -3.78
C PHE A 73 22.20 2.78 -4.79
N GLN A 74 22.59 4.05 -4.84
CA GLN A 74 23.74 4.50 -5.63
C GLN A 74 25.04 4.34 -4.83
N LEU A 75 25.45 3.09 -4.61
CA LEU A 75 26.62 2.75 -3.77
C LEU A 75 27.96 3.13 -4.40
N ASP A 76 27.99 3.46 -5.69
CA ASP A 76 29.21 3.85 -6.42
C ASP A 76 29.90 5.08 -5.82
N ILE A 77 29.13 5.95 -5.13
CA ILE A 77 29.67 7.10 -4.39
C ILE A 77 30.65 6.69 -3.29
N LEU A 78 30.50 5.48 -2.74
CA LEU A 78 31.42 4.94 -1.72
C LEU A 78 32.79 4.57 -2.29
N LEU A 79 32.93 4.53 -3.62
CA LEU A 79 34.15 4.17 -4.32
C LEU A 79 34.90 5.38 -4.91
N THR A 80 34.38 6.60 -4.76
CA THR A 80 34.94 7.79 -5.43
C THR A 80 36.30 8.24 -4.86
N CYS A 81 36.37 8.59 -3.58
CA CYS A 81 37.61 8.96 -2.90
C CYS A 81 37.52 8.72 -1.39
N HIS A 82 38.64 8.75 -0.66
CA HIS A 82 38.66 8.47 0.78
C HIS A 82 37.80 9.41 1.63
N GLN A 83 37.73 10.69 1.29
CA GLN A 83 36.91 11.65 2.02
C GLN A 83 35.42 11.34 1.83
N ILE A 84 34.99 11.24 0.57
CA ILE A 84 33.60 10.90 0.21
C ILE A 84 33.21 9.56 0.82
N HIS A 85 34.08 8.54 0.74
CA HIS A 85 33.84 7.24 1.35
C HIS A 85 33.52 7.35 2.85
N ARG A 86 34.31 8.12 3.62
CA ARG A 86 34.10 8.26 5.06
C ARG A 86 32.82 9.01 5.39
N GLU A 87 32.56 10.12 4.69
CA GLU A 87 31.37 10.95 4.92
C GLU A 87 30.10 10.20 4.49
N ALA A 88 30.07 9.65 3.29
CA ALA A 88 28.93 8.90 2.75
C ALA A 88 28.65 7.62 3.53
N LYS A 89 29.71 6.90 3.96
CA LYS A 89 29.53 5.71 4.80
C LYS A 89 28.89 6.06 6.14
N LYS A 90 29.27 7.17 6.77
CA LYS A 90 28.65 7.63 8.02
C LYS A 90 27.14 7.84 7.86
N VAL A 91 26.72 8.44 6.74
CA VAL A 91 25.28 8.63 6.44
C VAL A 91 24.59 7.29 6.13
N PHE A 92 25.23 6.42 5.35
CA PHE A 92 24.67 5.10 5.05
C PHE A 92 24.44 4.25 6.31
N GLN A 93 25.26 4.46 7.34
CA GLN A 93 25.15 3.77 8.63
C GLN A 93 23.91 4.14 9.45
N ASP A 94 23.23 5.25 9.12
CA ASP A 94 21.96 5.63 9.75
C ASP A 94 20.79 4.76 9.28
N ASN A 95 20.96 4.04 8.16
CA ASN A 95 19.97 3.06 7.70
C ASN A 95 19.90 1.87 8.66
N VAL A 96 18.68 1.45 8.99
CA VAL A 96 18.43 0.30 9.86
C VAL A 96 18.01 -0.90 9.03
N PHE A 97 18.89 -1.89 8.91
CA PHE A 97 18.63 -3.13 8.21
C PHE A 97 18.29 -4.30 9.14
N ILE A 98 17.44 -5.19 8.65
CA ILE A 98 17.05 -6.44 9.30
C ILE A 98 17.41 -7.60 8.36
N LYS A 99 18.18 -8.56 8.89
CA LYS A 99 18.50 -9.80 8.18
C LYS A 99 17.51 -10.88 8.59
N ILE A 100 16.79 -11.44 7.63
CA ILE A 100 15.90 -12.58 7.86
C ILE A 100 16.55 -13.82 7.26
N THR A 101 16.64 -14.89 8.03
CA THR A 101 17.22 -16.17 7.63
C THR A 101 16.22 -17.29 7.85
N THR A 102 16.01 -18.10 6.80
CA THR A 102 15.07 -19.22 6.75
C THR A 102 15.70 -20.43 6.04
N PRO A 103 15.35 -21.67 6.38
CA PRO A 103 15.82 -22.85 5.65
C PRO A 103 15.08 -23.08 4.31
N TRP A 104 13.99 -22.37 4.04
CA TRP A 104 13.17 -22.55 2.83
C TRP A 104 13.36 -21.40 1.83
N PRO A 105 13.88 -21.65 0.61
CA PRO A 105 14.03 -20.61 -0.40
C PRO A 105 12.68 -20.05 -0.84
N GLU A 106 11.64 -20.88 -0.89
CA GLU A 106 10.29 -20.51 -1.30
C GLU A 106 9.69 -19.43 -0.38
N SER A 107 10.08 -19.43 0.91
CA SER A 107 9.65 -18.40 1.85
C SER A 107 10.07 -17.00 1.40
N ILE A 108 11.28 -16.82 0.86
CA ILE A 108 11.74 -15.52 0.37
C ILE A 108 10.87 -15.06 -0.80
N GLU A 109 10.53 -15.97 -1.71
CA GLU A 109 9.66 -15.64 -2.83
C GLU A 109 8.26 -15.26 -2.35
N HIS A 110 7.65 -16.01 -1.44
CA HIS A 110 6.32 -15.71 -0.91
C HIS A 110 6.29 -14.36 -0.16
N ILE A 111 7.32 -14.07 0.65
CA ILE A 111 7.44 -12.78 1.34
C ILE A 111 7.46 -11.62 0.33
N ARG A 112 8.18 -11.80 -0.79
CA ARG A 112 8.30 -10.79 -1.85
C ARG A 112 7.02 -10.67 -2.68
N SER A 113 6.49 -11.79 -3.17
CA SER A 113 5.40 -11.81 -4.15
C SER A 113 4.02 -11.67 -3.50
N GLU A 114 3.74 -12.40 -2.42
CA GLU A 114 2.45 -12.37 -1.72
C GLU A 114 2.44 -11.32 -0.61
N GLY A 115 3.52 -11.24 0.16
CA GLY A 115 3.68 -10.25 1.23
C GLY A 115 3.93 -8.84 0.73
N LYS A 116 4.30 -8.70 -0.56
CA LYS A 116 4.71 -7.43 -1.18
C LYS A 116 5.79 -6.70 -0.37
N VAL A 117 6.65 -7.45 0.32
CA VAL A 117 7.70 -6.88 1.18
C VAL A 117 8.94 -6.59 0.32
N PRO A 118 9.35 -5.32 0.19
CA PRO A 118 10.57 -4.96 -0.51
C PRO A 118 11.80 -5.58 0.14
N SER A 119 12.66 -6.20 -0.67
CA SER A 119 13.98 -6.66 -0.23
C SER A 119 15.06 -5.71 -0.70
N VAL A 120 16.00 -5.36 0.19
CA VAL A 120 17.24 -4.66 -0.17
C VAL A 120 18.13 -5.58 -1.00
N THR A 121 18.29 -6.82 -0.55
CA THR A 121 19.00 -7.87 -1.30
C THR A 121 18.61 -9.25 -0.77
N THR A 122 18.83 -10.29 -1.57
CA THR A 122 18.60 -11.70 -1.21
C THR A 122 19.84 -12.56 -1.52
N GLY A 123 19.83 -13.81 -1.06
CA GLY A 123 20.86 -14.79 -1.40
C GLY A 123 22.22 -14.52 -0.76
N GLU A 124 23.29 -14.80 -1.50
CA GLU A 124 24.67 -14.71 -1.01
C GLU A 124 25.04 -13.29 -0.53
N LYS A 125 24.59 -12.25 -1.24
CA LYS A 125 24.81 -10.85 -0.85
C LYS A 125 24.19 -10.54 0.52
N ALA A 126 22.98 -11.01 0.77
CA ALA A 126 22.33 -10.85 2.08
C ALA A 126 23.04 -11.67 3.17
N GLU A 127 23.64 -12.80 2.82
CA GLU A 127 24.38 -13.63 3.77
C GLU A 127 25.69 -12.98 4.22
N LEU A 128 26.43 -12.40 3.27
CA LEU A 128 27.69 -11.69 3.49
C LEU A 128 27.51 -10.36 4.24
N PHE A 129 26.32 -9.77 4.18
CA PHE A 129 26.03 -8.50 4.84
C PHE A 129 26.10 -8.62 6.37
N ARG A 130 26.89 -7.75 7.02
CA ARG A 130 27.11 -7.74 8.47
C ARG A 130 26.53 -6.51 9.18
N ASP A 131 26.20 -5.46 8.44
CA ASP A 131 25.78 -4.16 9.00
C ASP A 131 24.26 -4.10 9.28
N PHE A 132 23.71 -5.13 9.91
CA PHE A 132 22.28 -5.21 10.30
C PHE A 132 22.09 -5.03 11.80
N HIS A 133 20.91 -4.55 12.20
CA HIS A 133 20.57 -4.26 13.60
C HIS A 133 19.77 -5.37 14.28
N LEU A 134 19.04 -6.15 13.48
CA LEU A 134 18.27 -7.30 13.94
C LEU A 134 18.50 -8.49 12.99
N TRP A 135 18.81 -9.63 13.58
CA TRP A 135 18.76 -10.91 12.89
C TRP A 135 17.52 -11.68 13.32
N VAL A 136 16.71 -12.05 12.33
CA VAL A 136 15.48 -12.83 12.45
C VAL A 136 15.78 -14.22 11.89
N PHE A 137 15.90 -15.21 12.77
CA PHE A 137 16.18 -16.58 12.37
C PHE A 137 14.95 -17.46 12.61
N ILE A 138 14.44 -18.07 11.54
CA ILE A 138 13.25 -18.91 11.54
C ILE A 138 13.68 -20.33 11.16
N ASP A 139 13.29 -21.34 11.95
CA ASP A 139 13.52 -22.74 11.60
C ASP A 139 12.40 -23.66 12.14
N THR A 140 12.48 -24.97 11.84
CA THR A 140 11.61 -26.02 12.41
C THR A 140 12.42 -26.96 13.31
N PRO A 141 11.93 -27.30 14.51
CA PRO A 141 12.56 -28.30 15.35
C PRO A 141 12.39 -29.68 14.72
N GLY A 142 13.47 -30.47 14.64
CA GLY A 142 13.41 -31.87 14.24
C GLY A 142 13.19 -32.14 12.74
N SER A 143 13.26 -31.13 11.88
CA SER A 143 13.19 -31.37 10.42
C SER A 143 14.34 -32.28 9.97
N PRO A 144 14.05 -33.46 9.39
CA PRO A 144 15.05 -34.40 8.87
C PRO A 144 15.68 -33.92 7.56
N TYR A 145 15.33 -32.71 7.11
CA TYR A 145 16.02 -31.99 6.06
C TYR A 145 17.02 -31.04 6.72
N PRO A 146 18.25 -31.49 7.08
CA PRO A 146 19.35 -30.57 7.29
C PRO A 146 19.61 -29.93 5.93
N SER A 147 19.00 -28.76 5.70
CA SER A 147 19.32 -27.79 4.67
C SER A 147 20.07 -28.37 3.47
N ARG A 148 19.47 -29.29 2.69
CA ARG A 148 20.10 -29.79 1.44
C ARG A 148 20.42 -28.62 0.48
N HIS A 149 19.80 -27.46 0.71
CA HIS A 149 19.97 -26.23 -0.05
C HIS A 149 20.57 -25.05 0.75
N GLY A 150 21.12 -25.29 1.95
CA GLY A 150 21.71 -24.22 2.77
C GLY A 150 20.69 -23.35 3.51
N ARG A 151 21.17 -22.23 4.07
CA ARG A 151 20.34 -21.19 4.71
C ARG A 151 20.12 -20.06 3.72
N PHE A 152 18.89 -19.58 3.62
CA PHE A 152 18.53 -18.49 2.74
C PHE A 152 18.36 -17.22 3.54
N SER A 153 19.04 -16.16 3.11
CA SER A 153 19.00 -14.86 3.76
C SER A 153 18.40 -13.81 2.85
N MET A 154 17.60 -12.92 3.43
CA MET A 154 17.12 -11.70 2.82
C MET A 154 17.38 -10.52 3.76
N LEU A 155 17.61 -9.35 3.17
CA LEU A 155 17.80 -8.11 3.90
C LEU A 155 16.61 -7.18 3.60
N ILE A 156 16.01 -6.60 4.63
CA ILE A 156 14.93 -5.61 4.51
C ILE A 156 15.27 -4.35 5.30
N SER A 157 14.62 -3.24 4.95
CA SER A 157 14.64 -2.01 5.74
C SER A 157 13.72 -2.12 6.96
N LEU A 158 14.02 -1.36 8.01
CA LEU A 158 13.13 -1.18 9.17
C LEU A 158 11.74 -0.70 8.78
N GLU A 159 11.62 0.08 7.70
CA GLU A 159 10.34 0.59 7.19
C GLU A 159 9.42 -0.54 6.71
N ASP A 160 9.97 -1.66 6.26
CA ASP A 160 9.20 -2.80 5.72
C ASP A 160 9.01 -3.93 6.75
N LEU A 161 9.55 -3.80 7.96
CA LEU A 161 9.47 -4.84 9.01
C LEU A 161 8.02 -5.12 9.44
N GLU A 162 7.17 -4.09 9.48
CA GLU A 162 5.76 -4.27 9.82
C GLU A 162 5.03 -5.06 8.73
N SER A 163 5.27 -4.75 7.45
CA SER A 163 4.70 -5.49 6.31
C SER A 163 5.09 -6.97 6.35
N PHE A 164 6.36 -7.26 6.68
CA PHE A 164 6.84 -8.64 6.89
C PHE A 164 6.07 -9.36 8.00
N ASN A 165 5.94 -8.75 9.18
CA ASN A 165 5.22 -9.37 10.30
C ASN A 165 3.74 -9.57 9.99
N ARG A 166 3.12 -8.59 9.30
CA ARG A 166 1.71 -8.66 8.90
C ARG A 166 1.48 -9.80 7.91
N PHE A 167 2.35 -9.95 6.92
CA PHE A 167 2.31 -11.07 5.98
C PHE A 167 2.39 -12.40 6.73
N TRP A 168 3.39 -12.59 7.60
CA TRP A 168 3.54 -13.83 8.35
C TRP A 168 2.33 -14.11 9.26
N HIS A 169 1.83 -13.10 9.97
CA HIS A 169 0.62 -13.23 10.77
C HIS A 169 -0.57 -13.74 9.94
N PHE A 170 -0.79 -13.16 8.76
CA PHE A 170 -1.84 -13.60 7.85
C PHE A 170 -1.63 -15.00 7.28
N SER A 171 -0.39 -15.38 6.97
CA SER A 171 -0.05 -16.74 6.55
C SER A 171 -0.41 -17.77 7.63
N ASN A 172 -0.12 -17.47 8.90
CA ASN A 172 -0.49 -18.35 10.02
C ASN A 172 -2.01 -18.46 10.22
N LEU A 173 -2.75 -17.35 10.07
CA LEU A 173 -4.22 -17.39 10.11
C LEU A 173 -4.81 -18.21 8.95
N ASN A 174 -4.17 -18.18 7.78
CA ASN A 174 -4.61 -18.96 6.62
C ASN A 174 -4.27 -20.46 6.75
N HIS A 175 -3.13 -20.78 7.36
CA HIS A 175 -2.63 -22.14 7.56
C HIS A 175 -2.52 -22.45 9.06
N HIS A 176 -3.65 -22.84 9.66
CA HIS A 176 -3.70 -23.17 11.08
C HIS A 176 -2.66 -24.23 11.46
N GLY A 177 -1.89 -23.95 12.52
CA GLY A 177 -0.82 -24.82 13.00
C GLY A 177 0.54 -24.58 12.36
N LEU A 178 0.67 -23.66 11.38
CA LEU A 178 1.96 -23.30 10.78
C LEU A 178 2.97 -22.89 11.85
N ASN A 179 2.63 -21.89 12.66
CA ASN A 179 3.58 -21.36 13.66
C ASN A 179 3.93 -22.38 14.75
N GLN A 180 3.05 -23.34 15.05
CA GLN A 180 3.30 -24.36 16.08
C GLN A 180 4.47 -25.28 15.70
N GLN A 181 4.88 -25.25 14.44
CA GLN A 181 6.04 -25.99 13.94
C GLN A 181 7.29 -25.11 13.79
N LEU A 182 7.17 -23.79 14.00
CA LEU A 182 8.24 -22.84 13.78
C LEU A 182 8.86 -22.36 15.09
N ARG A 183 10.18 -22.19 15.08
CA ARG A 183 10.92 -21.46 16.11
C ARG A 183 11.43 -20.16 15.56
N LEU A 184 11.38 -19.13 16.39
CA LEU A 184 11.87 -17.79 16.07
C LEU A 184 12.93 -17.37 17.07
N LYS A 185 14.10 -17.01 16.53
CA LYS A 185 15.20 -16.40 17.29
C LYS A 185 15.45 -14.99 16.76
N LEU A 186 15.25 -14.00 17.62
CA LEU A 186 15.56 -12.60 17.35
C LEU A 186 16.89 -12.24 18.01
N THR A 187 17.84 -11.67 17.28
CA THR A 187 19.14 -11.24 17.84
C THR A 187 19.38 -9.77 17.53
N LEU A 188 19.38 -8.93 18.58
CA LEU A 188 19.70 -7.51 18.48
C LEU A 188 21.21 -7.26 18.52
N GLN A 189 21.70 -6.41 17.62
CA GLN A 189 23.09 -5.98 17.62
C GLN A 189 23.22 -4.54 17.12
N ASP A 190 24.26 -3.86 17.59
CA ASP A 190 24.72 -2.62 16.97
C ASP A 190 25.86 -3.00 16.00
N PRO A 191 25.69 -2.81 14.69
CA PRO A 191 26.71 -3.19 13.70
C PRO A 191 27.98 -2.34 13.80
N HIS A 192 27.91 -1.16 14.40
CA HIS A 192 29.00 -0.19 14.42
C HIS A 192 29.81 -0.23 15.72
N VAL A 193 29.16 -0.57 16.84
CA VAL A 193 29.80 -0.64 18.16
C VAL A 193 29.41 -1.92 18.88
N ARG A 194 30.38 -2.83 19.05
CA ARG A 194 30.17 -4.06 19.83
C ARG A 194 29.70 -3.74 21.25
N ASP A 195 28.73 -4.51 21.74
CA ASP A 195 28.16 -4.42 23.10
C ASP A 195 27.54 -3.06 23.48
N ARG A 196 27.32 -2.18 22.50
CA ARG A 196 26.53 -0.98 22.67
C ARG A 196 25.06 -1.33 22.74
N LYS A 197 24.37 -0.67 23.67
CA LYS A 197 22.92 -0.80 23.81
C LYS A 197 22.24 0.05 22.75
N LEU A 198 21.40 -0.58 21.94
CA LEU A 198 20.52 0.16 21.01
C LEU A 198 19.56 1.06 21.81
N PRO A 199 19.25 2.28 21.32
CA PRO A 199 18.25 3.15 21.94
C PRO A 199 16.90 2.45 22.13
N LYS A 200 16.18 2.78 23.21
CA LYS A 200 14.86 2.18 23.52
C LYS A 200 13.88 2.29 22.35
N ALA A 201 13.82 3.46 21.71
CA ALA A 201 12.96 3.70 20.56
C ALA A 201 13.26 2.73 19.41
N LEU A 202 14.54 2.47 19.14
CA LEU A 202 14.95 1.54 18.08
C LEU A 202 14.64 0.08 18.45
N GLN A 203 14.95 -0.35 19.68
CA GLN A 203 14.56 -1.70 20.14
C GLN A 203 13.05 -1.91 20.05
N THR A 204 12.25 -0.89 20.40
CA THR A 204 10.79 -0.93 20.33
C THR A 204 10.33 -1.13 18.88
N ARG A 205 10.86 -0.34 17.93
CA ARG A 205 10.53 -0.47 16.50
C ARG A 205 10.98 -1.81 15.90
N LEU A 206 12.09 -2.38 16.38
CA LEU A 206 12.61 -3.66 15.89
C LEU A 206 11.86 -4.87 16.46
N LEU A 207 11.39 -4.81 17.70
CA LEU A 207 10.83 -5.97 18.40
C LEU A 207 9.31 -6.01 18.48
N LEU A 208 8.64 -4.88 18.74
CA LEU A 208 7.19 -4.87 18.93
C LEU A 208 6.38 -5.38 17.72
N PRO A 209 6.80 -5.20 16.45
CA PRO A 209 6.10 -5.81 15.32
C PRO A 209 5.94 -7.33 15.44
N PHE A 210 6.87 -8.03 16.09
CA PHE A 210 6.76 -9.48 16.34
C PHE A 210 5.72 -9.84 17.41
N GLY A 211 5.11 -8.84 18.05
CA GLY A 211 3.99 -9.01 18.97
C GLY A 211 2.80 -9.73 18.36
N MET A 212 2.57 -9.58 17.04
CA MET A 212 1.49 -10.24 16.32
C MET A 212 1.76 -11.69 15.92
N ILE A 213 3.01 -12.17 16.08
CA ILE A 213 3.38 -13.53 15.73
C ILE A 213 3.14 -14.44 16.94
N LYS A 214 2.07 -15.23 16.85
CA LYS A 214 1.56 -16.10 17.92
C LYS A 214 1.90 -17.56 17.67
N ASP A 215 1.68 -18.37 18.71
CA ASP A 215 1.66 -19.83 18.63
C ASP A 215 2.92 -20.47 18.04
N LEU A 216 4.09 -19.84 18.24
CA LEU A 216 5.38 -20.41 17.89
C LEU A 216 5.77 -21.50 18.87
N ASP A 217 6.41 -22.58 18.40
CA ASP A 217 6.98 -23.63 19.25
C ASP A 217 7.97 -23.01 20.26
N THR A 218 8.89 -22.20 19.75
CA THR A 218 9.88 -21.51 20.57
C THR A 218 10.04 -20.07 20.07
N PHE A 219 10.11 -19.12 21.01
CA PHE A 219 10.41 -17.72 20.71
C PHE A 219 11.47 -17.20 21.67
N THR A 220 12.64 -16.83 21.16
CA THR A 220 13.72 -16.28 21.97
C THR A 220 14.22 -14.95 21.42
N VAL A 221 14.52 -14.03 22.34
CA VAL A 221 15.17 -12.75 22.03
C VAL A 221 16.53 -12.74 22.71
N HIS A 222 17.57 -12.51 21.93
CA HIS A 222 18.95 -12.39 22.36
C HIS A 222 19.55 -11.09 21.86
N GLY A 223 20.79 -10.85 22.24
CA GLY A 223 21.59 -9.75 21.75
C GLY A 223 21.88 -8.70 22.81
N SER A 224 22.53 -7.63 22.35
CA SER A 224 23.11 -6.60 23.21
C SER A 224 22.05 -5.87 24.05
N LYS A 225 22.12 -6.04 25.38
CA LYS A 225 21.42 -5.25 26.42
C LYS A 225 19.93 -4.98 26.10
N LEU A 226 19.18 -6.04 25.80
CA LEU A 226 17.71 -5.99 25.69
C LEU A 226 17.12 -5.28 26.92
N LEU A 227 16.29 -4.28 26.66
CA LEU A 227 15.61 -3.54 27.72
C LEU A 227 14.48 -4.39 28.32
N PRO A 228 14.44 -4.62 29.65
CA PRO A 228 13.34 -5.34 30.29
C PRO A 228 11.97 -4.75 29.93
N SER A 229 11.86 -3.42 29.90
CA SER A 229 10.60 -2.75 29.52
C SER A 229 10.13 -3.04 28.09
N VAL A 230 11.05 -3.35 27.16
CA VAL A 230 10.71 -3.69 25.77
C VAL A 230 10.35 -5.16 25.66
N ASP A 231 11.08 -6.03 26.36
CA ASP A 231 10.78 -7.47 26.46
C ASP A 231 9.40 -7.73 27.09
N GLU A 232 9.09 -7.04 28.19
CA GLU A 232 7.79 -7.10 28.85
C GLU A 232 6.66 -6.61 27.93
N ALA A 233 6.87 -5.51 27.21
CA ALA A 233 5.90 -5.00 26.24
C ALA A 233 5.67 -6.00 25.11
N LEU A 234 6.74 -6.59 24.56
CA LEU A 234 6.64 -7.63 23.54
C LEU A 234 5.90 -8.87 24.04
N LYS A 235 6.21 -9.36 25.26
CA LYS A 235 5.49 -10.48 25.89
C LYS A 235 4.01 -10.17 26.09
N LYS A 236 3.69 -8.95 26.54
CA LYS A 236 2.32 -8.49 26.70
C LYS A 236 1.57 -8.48 25.38
N GLU A 237 2.15 -7.91 24.32
CA GLU A 237 1.55 -7.92 22.98
C GLU A 237 1.35 -9.35 22.49
N ARG A 238 2.36 -10.24 22.64
CA ARG A 238 2.26 -11.65 22.27
C ARG A 238 1.17 -12.41 23.02
N ALA A 239 0.90 -12.08 24.28
CA ALA A 239 -0.14 -12.71 25.09
C ALA A 239 -1.57 -12.35 24.66
N ILE A 240 -1.77 -11.29 23.87
CA ILE A 240 -3.08 -10.93 23.33
C ILE A 240 -3.45 -11.97 22.26
N PRO A 241 -4.56 -12.71 22.42
CA PRO A 241 -4.99 -13.69 21.44
C PRO A 241 -5.45 -12.99 20.14
N ASP A 242 -5.31 -13.70 19.02
CA ASP A 242 -5.83 -13.20 17.75
C ASP A 242 -7.36 -13.09 17.79
N PRO A 243 -7.93 -12.05 17.17
CA PRO A 243 -9.37 -11.88 17.15
C PRO A 243 -10.02 -13.02 16.35
N THR A 244 -11.18 -13.51 16.79
CA THR A 244 -11.93 -14.56 16.07
C THR A 244 -12.58 -14.00 14.80
N PRO A 245 -12.99 -14.85 13.82
CA PRO A 245 -13.73 -14.39 12.65
C PRO A 245 -14.98 -13.57 13.01
N GLU A 246 -15.72 -13.96 14.06
CA GLU A 246 -16.85 -13.20 14.60
C GLU A 246 -16.40 -11.78 15.00
N GLN A 247 -15.34 -11.66 15.79
CA GLN A 247 -14.84 -10.36 16.27
C GLN A 247 -14.36 -9.47 15.12
N CYS A 248 -13.68 -10.05 14.12
CA CYS A 248 -13.26 -9.34 12.92
C CYS A 248 -14.45 -8.83 12.11
N LEU A 249 -15.49 -9.66 11.92
CA LEU A 249 -16.70 -9.29 11.20
C LEU A 249 -17.52 -8.24 11.94
N GLU A 250 -17.69 -8.35 13.26
CA GLU A 250 -18.36 -7.34 14.08
C GLU A 250 -17.64 -5.99 14.02
N LYS A 251 -16.30 -6.00 14.15
CA LYS A 251 -15.49 -4.79 14.06
C LYS A 251 -15.59 -4.16 12.67
N GLY A 252 -15.51 -4.97 11.61
CA GLY A 252 -15.71 -4.51 10.24
C GLY A 252 -17.09 -3.89 10.04
N PHE A 253 -18.15 -4.55 10.49
CA PHE A 253 -19.51 -4.05 10.39
C PHE A 253 -19.70 -2.72 11.14
N ALA A 254 -19.18 -2.61 12.36
CA ALA A 254 -19.23 -1.37 13.14
C ALA A 254 -18.50 -0.21 12.45
N LEU A 255 -17.32 -0.47 11.86
CA LEU A 255 -16.57 0.53 11.09
C LEU A 255 -17.30 0.95 9.81
N LYS A 256 -17.94 0.01 9.11
CA LYS A 256 -18.83 0.32 7.98
C LYS A 256 -19.95 1.26 8.42
N ASP A 257 -20.61 1.00 9.54
CA ASP A 257 -21.72 1.82 10.01
C ASP A 257 -21.29 3.19 10.50
N ALA A 258 -20.13 3.30 11.14
CA ALA A 258 -19.51 4.58 11.42
C ALA A 258 -19.21 5.37 10.12
N GLY A 259 -18.71 4.69 9.09
CA GLY A 259 -18.53 5.27 7.76
C GLY A 259 -19.85 5.75 7.13
N ASN A 260 -20.92 4.95 7.23
CA ASN A 260 -22.26 5.32 6.76
C ASN A 260 -22.79 6.57 7.48
N ALA A 261 -22.56 6.69 8.79
CA ALA A 261 -22.95 7.86 9.56
C ALA A 261 -22.22 9.13 9.08
N LEU A 262 -20.90 9.06 8.89
CA LEU A 262 -20.10 10.16 8.32
C LEU A 262 -20.54 10.52 6.90
N LEU A 263 -20.87 9.52 6.09
CA LEU A 263 -21.36 9.72 4.72
C LEU A 263 -22.66 10.52 4.69
N LYS A 264 -23.61 10.22 5.60
CA LYS A 264 -24.86 10.98 5.75
C LYS A 264 -24.64 12.43 6.17
N LEU A 265 -23.58 12.69 6.93
CA LEU A 265 -23.18 14.05 7.36
C LEU A 265 -22.39 14.82 6.29
N GLY A 266 -22.16 14.25 5.11
CA GLY A 266 -21.37 14.90 4.05
C GLY A 266 -19.85 14.81 4.25
N LEU A 267 -19.37 14.06 5.24
CA LEU A 267 -17.94 13.93 5.58
C LEU A 267 -17.30 12.78 4.77
N TYR A 268 -17.30 12.91 3.44
CA TYR A 268 -17.00 11.80 2.52
C TYR A 268 -15.56 11.25 2.65
N ARG A 269 -14.55 12.09 2.81
CA ARG A 269 -13.15 11.63 2.99
C ARG A 269 -12.95 10.85 4.30
N GLN A 270 -13.62 11.28 5.37
CA GLN A 270 -13.58 10.55 6.64
C GLN A 270 -14.35 9.23 6.54
N ALA A 271 -15.47 9.22 5.81
CA ALA A 271 -16.21 7.98 5.53
C ALA A 271 -15.34 6.97 4.74
N LEU A 272 -14.60 7.43 3.71
CA LEU A 272 -13.65 6.60 2.97
C LEU A 272 -12.61 5.97 3.89
N GLN A 273 -12.01 6.74 4.80
CA GLN A 273 -11.07 6.19 5.76
C GLN A 273 -11.71 5.11 6.63
N LYS A 274 -12.95 5.30 7.09
CA LYS A 274 -13.67 4.26 7.85
C LYS A 274 -13.98 3.00 7.04
N TYR A 275 -14.23 3.12 5.75
CA TYR A 275 -14.38 1.95 4.88
C TYR A 275 -13.05 1.22 4.68
N ILE A 276 -11.92 1.94 4.58
CA ILE A 276 -10.58 1.35 4.54
C ILE A 276 -10.27 0.63 5.86
N ASP A 277 -10.53 1.27 7.00
CA ASP A 277 -10.39 0.66 8.33
C ASP A 277 -11.25 -0.62 8.43
N SER A 278 -12.46 -0.59 7.87
CA SER A 278 -13.36 -1.75 7.82
C SER A 278 -12.83 -2.89 6.96
N PHE A 279 -12.20 -2.61 5.80
CA PHE A 279 -11.52 -3.64 5.02
C PHE A 279 -10.37 -4.25 5.82
N GLY A 280 -9.57 -3.41 6.49
CA GLY A 280 -8.46 -3.87 7.33
C GLY A 280 -8.93 -4.79 8.47
N ALA A 281 -10.06 -4.47 9.11
CA ALA A 281 -10.65 -5.29 10.16
C ALA A 281 -11.04 -6.72 9.72
N ILE A 282 -11.27 -6.93 8.42
CA ILE A 282 -11.55 -8.25 7.83
C ILE A 282 -10.40 -8.78 6.98
N HIS A 283 -9.16 -8.39 7.31
CA HIS A 283 -7.92 -8.84 6.67
C HIS A 283 -7.85 -8.55 5.17
N ILE A 284 -8.32 -7.36 4.77
CA ILE A 284 -8.19 -6.85 3.41
C ILE A 284 -7.41 -5.55 3.47
N TYR A 285 -6.23 -5.56 2.85
CA TYR A 285 -5.35 -4.41 2.82
C TYR A 285 -5.57 -3.62 1.54
N VAL A 286 -5.67 -2.30 1.67
CA VAL A 286 -5.84 -1.37 0.54
C VAL A 286 -4.68 -0.39 0.57
N SER A 287 -3.90 -0.36 -0.51
CA SER A 287 -2.79 0.59 -0.71
C SER A 287 -2.90 1.20 -2.10
N GLY A 288 -3.17 2.51 -2.15
CA GLY A 288 -3.52 3.16 -3.41
C GLY A 288 -4.68 2.41 -4.11
N ARG A 289 -4.45 2.00 -5.36
CA ARG A 289 -5.40 1.24 -6.19
C ARG A 289 -5.27 -0.28 -6.07
N VAL A 290 -4.40 -0.76 -5.18
CA VAL A 290 -4.18 -2.19 -4.94
C VAL A 290 -4.99 -2.64 -3.73
N ARG A 291 -5.64 -3.81 -3.86
CA ARG A 291 -6.37 -4.45 -2.76
C ARG A 291 -5.95 -5.91 -2.68
N THR A 292 -5.36 -6.29 -1.55
CA THR A 292 -4.93 -7.66 -1.26
C THR A 292 -5.85 -8.27 -0.22
N VAL A 293 -6.35 -9.47 -0.51
CA VAL A 293 -7.23 -10.22 0.38
C VAL A 293 -6.41 -11.32 1.02
N HIS A 294 -6.45 -11.40 2.35
CA HIS A 294 -5.70 -12.41 3.11
C HIS A 294 -6.63 -13.32 3.92
N CYS A 295 -6.09 -14.42 4.42
CA CYS A 295 -6.74 -15.29 5.42
C CYS A 295 -8.07 -15.90 4.95
N ASP A 296 -8.21 -16.32 3.70
CA ASP A 296 -9.46 -16.95 3.26
C ASP A 296 -9.78 -18.22 4.06
N GLY A 297 -8.76 -19.07 4.33
CA GLY A 297 -8.90 -20.27 5.16
C GLY A 297 -9.38 -19.98 6.59
N PHE A 298 -9.02 -18.83 7.15
CA PHE A 298 -9.45 -18.39 8.49
C PHE A 298 -10.99 -18.27 8.60
N TYR A 299 -11.64 -17.84 7.53
CA TYR A 299 -13.09 -17.64 7.48
C TYR A 299 -13.89 -18.87 6.98
N ILE A 300 -13.25 -20.01 6.69
CA ILE A 300 -13.96 -21.23 6.29
C ILE A 300 -14.47 -21.96 7.54
N ARG A 301 -15.50 -21.39 8.19
CA ARG A 301 -16.19 -21.97 9.36
C ARG A 301 -17.57 -21.35 9.58
N ASP A 302 -18.39 -22.03 10.37
CA ASP A 302 -19.66 -21.49 10.84
C ASP A 302 -19.47 -20.55 12.04
N LEU A 303 -20.24 -19.47 12.07
CA LEU A 303 -20.21 -18.47 13.13
C LEU A 303 -21.16 -18.85 14.27
N ASN A 304 -20.66 -18.87 15.49
CA ASN A 304 -21.43 -19.31 16.66
C ASN A 304 -22.04 -18.16 17.48
N SER A 305 -21.67 -16.92 17.17
CA SER A 305 -22.13 -15.71 17.86
C SER A 305 -22.14 -14.48 16.95
N GLY A 306 -22.62 -13.35 17.46
CA GLY A 306 -22.65 -12.06 16.75
C GLY A 306 -23.83 -11.88 15.79
N THR A 307 -23.77 -10.77 15.04
CA THR A 307 -24.70 -10.32 14.00
C THR A 307 -24.92 -11.38 12.92
N TYR A 308 -23.90 -12.17 12.63
CA TYR A 308 -23.89 -13.20 11.60
C TYR A 308 -24.01 -14.63 12.15
N LYS A 309 -24.49 -14.79 13.39
CA LYS A 309 -24.65 -16.12 14.03
C LYS A 309 -25.44 -17.08 13.13
N GLY A 310 -24.92 -18.30 13.00
CA GLY A 310 -25.51 -19.36 12.18
C GLY A 310 -25.21 -19.25 10.68
N GLN A 311 -24.43 -18.25 10.26
CA GLN A 311 -23.95 -18.12 8.89
C GLN A 311 -22.51 -18.63 8.78
N ARG A 312 -22.12 -18.98 7.56
CA ARG A 312 -20.72 -19.21 7.19
C ARG A 312 -19.93 -17.90 7.16
N ALA A 313 -18.76 -17.87 7.80
CA ALA A 313 -17.98 -16.65 8.00
C ALA A 313 -17.42 -16.08 6.68
N ASP A 314 -17.03 -16.94 5.74
CA ASP A 314 -16.56 -16.56 4.41
C ASP A 314 -17.67 -15.89 3.58
N TYR A 315 -18.91 -16.37 3.70
CA TYR A 315 -20.08 -15.74 3.11
C TYR A 315 -20.38 -14.37 3.72
N ALA A 316 -20.41 -14.29 5.06
CA ALA A 316 -20.63 -13.02 5.77
C ALA A 316 -19.56 -11.98 5.40
N ARG A 317 -18.29 -12.40 5.32
CA ARG A 317 -17.17 -11.57 4.86
C ARG A 317 -17.38 -11.10 3.43
N MET A 318 -17.79 -11.97 2.51
CA MET A 318 -18.07 -11.61 1.12
C MET A 318 -19.17 -10.55 1.01
N ILE A 319 -20.28 -10.72 1.73
CA ILE A 319 -21.38 -9.75 1.76
C ILE A 319 -20.87 -8.38 2.25
N LEU A 320 -20.12 -8.36 3.35
CA LEU A 320 -19.55 -7.13 3.90
C LEU A 320 -18.60 -6.45 2.90
N ARG A 321 -17.77 -7.23 2.17
CA ARG A 321 -16.88 -6.70 1.12
C ARG A 321 -17.65 -5.99 0.02
N VAL A 322 -18.74 -6.60 -0.47
CA VAL A 322 -19.56 -6.02 -1.56
C VAL A 322 -20.21 -4.72 -1.07
N GLN A 323 -20.75 -4.72 0.14
CA GLN A 323 -21.35 -3.53 0.76
C GLN A 323 -20.33 -2.38 0.89
N LEU A 324 -19.10 -2.69 1.33
CA LEU A 324 -18.03 -1.71 1.46
C LEU A 324 -17.64 -1.11 0.10
N VAL A 325 -17.49 -1.93 -0.95
CA VAL A 325 -17.21 -1.42 -2.30
C VAL A 325 -18.33 -0.50 -2.77
N ALA A 326 -19.59 -0.90 -2.61
CA ALA A 326 -20.72 -0.05 -2.99
C ALA A 326 -20.63 1.33 -2.33
N ASN A 327 -20.31 1.36 -1.03
CA ASN A 327 -20.18 2.59 -0.25
C ASN A 327 -18.96 3.43 -0.62
N VAL A 328 -17.82 2.81 -0.92
CA VAL A 328 -16.62 3.50 -1.41
C VAL A 328 -16.90 4.19 -2.75
N VAL A 329 -17.50 3.47 -3.71
CA VAL A 329 -17.88 4.04 -5.01
C VAL A 329 -18.85 5.22 -4.80
N PHE A 330 -19.80 5.10 -3.87
CA PHE A 330 -20.72 6.19 -3.58
C PHE A 330 -20.04 7.41 -2.96
N ALA A 331 -19.09 7.21 -2.03
CA ALA A 331 -18.34 8.29 -1.44
C ALA A 331 -17.50 9.04 -2.48
N TYR A 332 -16.87 8.33 -3.42
CA TYR A 332 -16.15 8.95 -4.53
C TYR A 332 -17.08 9.71 -5.49
N LEU A 333 -18.26 9.15 -5.82
CA LEU A 333 -19.27 9.90 -6.58
C LEU A 333 -19.68 11.21 -5.89
N LYS A 334 -19.80 11.21 -4.56
CA LYS A 334 -20.13 12.39 -3.78
C LYS A 334 -19.00 13.41 -3.69
N LEU A 335 -17.76 12.97 -3.90
CA LEU A 335 -16.58 13.82 -4.04
C LEU A 335 -16.34 14.27 -5.49
N GLU A 336 -17.19 13.84 -6.43
CA GLU A 336 -17.03 14.04 -7.87
C GLU A 336 -15.71 13.47 -8.43
N ASP A 337 -15.09 12.54 -7.69
CA ASP A 337 -13.94 11.78 -8.15
C ASP A 337 -14.43 10.58 -8.98
N TYR A 338 -14.89 10.89 -10.19
CA TYR A 338 -15.46 9.89 -11.09
C TYR A 338 -14.42 8.86 -11.55
N SER A 339 -13.14 9.23 -11.59
CA SER A 339 -12.04 8.32 -11.93
C SER A 339 -11.92 7.20 -10.90
N GLU A 340 -11.86 7.54 -9.62
CA GLU A 340 -11.82 6.55 -8.54
C GLU A 340 -13.12 5.75 -8.43
N ALA A 341 -14.28 6.41 -8.52
CA ALA A 341 -15.57 5.72 -8.50
C ALA A 341 -15.68 4.66 -9.61
N HIS A 342 -15.29 5.03 -10.84
CA HIS A 342 -15.24 4.11 -11.97
C HIS A 342 -14.23 2.99 -11.74
N PHE A 343 -13.01 3.31 -11.29
CA PHE A 343 -11.95 2.32 -11.07
C PHE A 343 -12.38 1.22 -10.10
N TRP A 344 -12.82 1.60 -8.89
CA TRP A 344 -13.21 0.63 -7.86
C TRP A 344 -14.45 -0.17 -8.22
N GLY A 345 -15.40 0.48 -8.89
CA GLY A 345 -16.60 -0.16 -9.42
C GLY A 345 -16.27 -1.21 -10.47
N LYS A 346 -15.58 -0.81 -11.54
CA LYS A 346 -15.20 -1.69 -12.65
C LYS A 346 -14.29 -2.84 -12.17
N ARG A 347 -13.26 -2.55 -11.38
CA ARG A 347 -12.38 -3.60 -10.81
C ARG A 347 -13.18 -4.65 -10.05
N SER A 348 -14.14 -4.23 -9.23
CA SER A 348 -14.93 -5.19 -8.46
C SER A 348 -15.81 -6.05 -9.37
N ILE A 349 -16.47 -5.43 -10.35
CA ILE A 349 -17.29 -6.14 -11.35
C ILE A 349 -16.47 -7.19 -12.11
N VAL A 350 -15.29 -6.81 -12.61
CA VAL A 350 -14.39 -7.72 -13.34
C VAL A 350 -13.94 -8.87 -12.45
N LEU A 351 -13.48 -8.58 -11.23
CA LEU A 351 -13.07 -9.64 -10.29
C LEU A 351 -14.22 -10.61 -9.96
N PHE A 352 -15.45 -10.10 -9.82
CA PHE A 352 -16.63 -10.94 -9.61
C PHE A 352 -16.92 -11.85 -10.81
N ARG A 353 -16.79 -11.34 -12.05
CA ARG A 353 -16.97 -12.13 -13.27
C ARG A 353 -15.88 -13.20 -13.42
N HIS A 354 -14.62 -12.83 -13.19
CA HIS A 354 -13.49 -13.74 -13.26
C HIS A 354 -13.69 -14.93 -12.31
N SER A 355 -14.16 -14.69 -11.09
CA SER A 355 -14.46 -15.78 -10.13
C SER A 355 -15.56 -16.76 -10.59
N LEU A 356 -16.44 -16.38 -11.52
CA LEU A 356 -17.54 -17.22 -12.00
C LEU A 356 -17.24 -17.91 -13.33
N THR A 357 -16.46 -17.26 -14.19
CA THR A 357 -16.27 -17.68 -15.59
C THR A 357 -14.84 -18.07 -15.93
N GLY A 358 -13.86 -17.66 -15.11
CA GLY A 358 -12.43 -17.73 -15.47
C GLY A 358 -12.02 -16.76 -16.58
N ASP A 359 -12.90 -15.82 -16.96
CA ASP A 359 -12.63 -14.83 -17.99
C ASP A 359 -11.84 -13.64 -17.43
N GLU A 360 -10.66 -13.40 -17.97
CA GLU A 360 -9.73 -12.33 -17.58
C GLU A 360 -9.97 -11.02 -18.36
N SER A 361 -10.97 -10.95 -19.25
CA SER A 361 -11.23 -9.75 -20.06
C SER A 361 -11.75 -8.57 -19.23
N ASP A 362 -11.06 -7.44 -19.35
CA ASP A 362 -11.46 -6.15 -18.77
C ASP A 362 -12.56 -5.43 -19.56
N GLU A 363 -12.98 -6.00 -20.69
CA GLU A 363 -13.99 -5.42 -21.58
C GLU A 363 -15.40 -5.78 -21.11
N ILE A 364 -16.23 -4.74 -20.98
CA ILE A 364 -17.67 -4.89 -20.80
C ILE A 364 -18.22 -5.05 -22.22
N GLY A 365 -18.53 -6.28 -22.62
CA GLY A 365 -19.05 -6.57 -23.96
C GLY A 365 -20.34 -5.82 -24.29
N ASP A 366 -20.59 -5.62 -25.58
CA ASP A 366 -21.79 -4.94 -26.09
C ASP A 366 -23.08 -5.76 -25.86
N ASP A 367 -22.97 -7.07 -25.62
CA ASP A 367 -24.07 -7.99 -25.41
C ASP A 367 -24.44 -8.15 -23.92
N GLY A 368 -24.94 -7.06 -23.31
CA GLY A 368 -25.27 -7.01 -21.88
C GLY A 368 -26.10 -8.18 -21.32
N GLN A 369 -26.83 -8.95 -22.14
CA GLN A 369 -27.57 -10.15 -21.72
C GLN A 369 -26.67 -11.39 -21.49
N ALA A 370 -25.68 -11.65 -22.36
CA ALA A 370 -24.72 -12.73 -22.15
C ALA A 370 -23.78 -12.38 -20.99
N TRP A 371 -23.42 -11.10 -20.90
CA TRP A 371 -22.67 -10.54 -19.78
C TRP A 371 -23.40 -10.69 -18.44
N LEU A 372 -24.73 -10.50 -18.42
CA LEU A 372 -25.58 -10.71 -17.24
C LEU A 372 -25.69 -12.18 -16.82
N ASN A 373 -25.75 -13.11 -17.78
CA ASN A 373 -25.79 -14.55 -17.49
C ASN A 373 -24.48 -15.08 -16.86
N GLN A 374 -23.42 -14.26 -16.88
CA GLN A 374 -22.12 -14.53 -16.26
C GLN A 374 -21.92 -13.80 -14.93
N THR A 375 -22.98 -13.23 -14.36
CA THR A 375 -22.97 -12.57 -13.04
C THR A 375 -23.66 -13.43 -11.98
N TRP A 376 -23.42 -13.12 -10.70
CA TRP A 376 -23.87 -13.98 -9.61
C TRP A 376 -25.41 -14.01 -9.53
N PRO A 377 -26.03 -15.15 -9.16
CA PRO A 377 -27.48 -15.25 -9.09
C PRO A 377 -28.08 -14.17 -8.19
N VAL A 378 -29.27 -13.69 -8.54
CA VAL A 378 -30.06 -12.78 -7.69
C VAL A 378 -30.35 -13.40 -6.31
N SER A 379 -30.23 -14.73 -6.17
CA SER A 379 -30.31 -15.43 -4.88
C SER A 379 -29.12 -15.18 -3.96
N PHE A 380 -28.04 -14.52 -4.40
CA PHE A 380 -26.94 -14.14 -3.51
C PHE A 380 -27.40 -13.07 -2.49
N PRO A 381 -27.25 -13.26 -1.17
CA PRO A 381 -27.70 -12.28 -0.17
C PRO A 381 -27.13 -10.85 -0.30
N GLY A 382 -26.02 -10.64 -1.01
CA GLY A 382 -25.47 -9.31 -1.28
C GLY A 382 -25.85 -8.71 -2.65
N HIS A 383 -26.85 -9.27 -3.34
CA HIS A 383 -27.26 -8.85 -4.69
C HIS A 383 -27.64 -7.36 -4.77
N ASP A 384 -28.29 -6.80 -3.74
CA ASP A 384 -28.63 -5.38 -3.68
C ASP A 384 -27.39 -4.47 -3.71
N ALA A 385 -26.33 -4.89 -3.00
CA ALA A 385 -25.08 -4.15 -2.98
C ALA A 385 -24.36 -4.24 -4.33
N MET A 386 -24.44 -5.40 -5.01
CA MET A 386 -23.96 -5.53 -6.38
C MET A 386 -24.71 -4.60 -7.34
N GLY A 387 -26.03 -4.57 -7.29
CA GLY A 387 -26.84 -3.65 -8.09
C GLY A 387 -26.46 -2.19 -7.88
N LYS A 388 -26.18 -1.79 -6.63
CA LYS A 388 -25.67 -0.45 -6.31
C LYS A 388 -24.29 -0.19 -6.91
N ILE A 389 -23.39 -1.18 -6.95
CA ILE A 389 -22.08 -1.05 -7.60
C ILE A 389 -22.27 -0.82 -9.10
N PHE A 390 -23.05 -1.67 -9.79
CA PHE A 390 -23.34 -1.48 -11.21
C PHE A 390 -23.92 -0.09 -11.48
N TYR A 391 -24.92 0.32 -10.68
CA TYR A 391 -25.58 1.60 -10.85
C TYR A 391 -24.60 2.77 -10.72
N ARG A 392 -23.87 2.81 -9.61
CA ARG A 392 -22.93 3.88 -9.30
C ARG A 392 -21.75 3.92 -10.27
N THR A 393 -21.28 2.77 -10.74
CA THR A 393 -20.22 2.69 -11.74
C THR A 393 -20.68 3.28 -13.07
N ALA A 394 -21.92 3.02 -13.50
CA ALA A 394 -22.45 3.62 -14.72
C ALA A 394 -22.59 5.14 -14.62
N LEU A 395 -22.96 5.67 -13.45
CA LEU A 395 -22.98 7.11 -13.22
C LEU A 395 -21.58 7.73 -13.38
N ALA A 396 -20.55 7.06 -12.86
CA ALA A 396 -19.16 7.48 -13.06
C ALA A 396 -18.74 7.36 -14.54
N SER A 397 -19.06 6.25 -15.22
CA SER A 397 -18.81 6.07 -16.65
C SER A 397 -19.47 7.17 -17.49
N ARG A 398 -20.70 7.56 -17.14
CA ARG A 398 -21.44 8.66 -17.79
C ARG A 398 -20.71 9.99 -17.62
N ALA A 399 -20.28 10.31 -16.40
CA ALA A 399 -19.52 11.53 -16.11
C ALA A 399 -18.16 11.57 -16.84
N LEU A 400 -17.55 10.41 -17.08
CA LEU A 400 -16.30 10.25 -17.84
C LEU A 400 -16.51 10.14 -19.36
N GLY A 401 -17.74 10.26 -19.88
CA GLY A 401 -18.04 10.14 -21.31
C GLY A 401 -17.94 8.73 -21.90
N LYS A 402 -17.88 7.68 -21.06
CA LYS A 402 -17.79 6.27 -21.49
C LYS A 402 -19.17 5.70 -21.79
N VAL A 403 -19.77 6.12 -22.90
CA VAL A 403 -21.18 5.84 -23.24
C VAL A 403 -21.47 4.34 -23.41
N ALA A 404 -20.53 3.55 -23.94
CA ALA A 404 -20.69 2.11 -24.14
C ALA A 404 -20.95 1.38 -22.81
N ASP A 405 -20.11 1.64 -21.80
CA ASP A 405 -20.21 1.03 -20.47
C ASP A 405 -21.54 1.36 -19.77
N VAL A 406 -22.06 2.58 -19.97
CA VAL A 406 -23.26 3.07 -19.27
C VAL A 406 -24.45 2.15 -19.53
N LYS A 407 -24.71 1.78 -20.79
CA LYS A 407 -25.88 0.96 -21.14
C LYS A 407 -25.80 -0.42 -20.50
N THR A 408 -24.66 -1.09 -20.62
CA THR A 408 -24.47 -2.45 -20.09
C THR A 408 -24.54 -2.46 -18.57
N LEU A 409 -23.87 -1.52 -17.91
CA LEU A 409 -23.90 -1.39 -16.45
C LEU A 409 -25.30 -1.03 -15.92
N MET A 410 -26.07 -0.18 -16.61
CA MET A 410 -27.43 0.17 -16.20
C MET A 410 -28.41 -0.98 -16.37
N LYS A 411 -28.31 -1.74 -17.47
CA LYS A 411 -29.09 -2.98 -17.64
C LYS A 411 -28.79 -3.96 -16.51
N ALA A 412 -27.53 -4.13 -16.17
CA ALA A 412 -27.14 -5.00 -15.06
C ALA A 412 -27.69 -4.53 -13.72
N ALA A 413 -27.60 -3.23 -13.43
CA ALA A 413 -28.18 -2.65 -12.24
C ALA A 413 -29.69 -2.92 -12.13
N ALA A 414 -30.43 -2.81 -13.24
CA ALA A 414 -31.87 -3.05 -13.27
C ALA A 414 -32.26 -4.52 -13.00
N VAL A 415 -31.41 -5.48 -13.36
CA VAL A 415 -31.61 -6.90 -13.00
C VAL A 415 -31.48 -7.13 -11.50
N TYR A 416 -30.48 -6.50 -10.88
CA TYR A 416 -30.22 -6.64 -9.45
C TYR A 416 -31.16 -5.81 -8.57
N LEU A 417 -31.69 -4.70 -9.11
CA LEU A 417 -32.57 -3.75 -8.43
C LEU A 417 -33.86 -3.52 -9.25
N PRO A 418 -34.69 -4.55 -9.47
CA PRO A 418 -35.85 -4.46 -10.36
C PRO A 418 -36.89 -3.45 -9.87
N ASN A 419 -36.98 -3.24 -8.56
CA ASN A 419 -37.96 -2.36 -7.92
C ASN A 419 -37.42 -0.97 -7.57
N ASP A 420 -36.17 -0.65 -7.91
CA ASP A 420 -35.59 0.67 -7.62
C ASP A 420 -36.07 1.70 -8.65
N GLU A 421 -36.95 2.61 -8.23
CA GLU A 421 -37.57 3.61 -9.10
C GLU A 421 -36.55 4.51 -9.81
N VAL A 422 -35.42 4.80 -9.16
CA VAL A 422 -34.38 5.67 -9.73
C VAL A 422 -33.66 4.95 -10.86
N VAL A 423 -33.31 3.67 -10.64
CA VAL A 423 -32.68 2.83 -11.68
C VAL A 423 -33.62 2.68 -12.87
N GLN A 424 -34.90 2.37 -12.65
CA GLN A 424 -35.88 2.18 -13.72
C GLN A 424 -36.16 3.49 -14.50
N LYS A 425 -36.14 4.64 -13.83
CA LYS A 425 -36.30 5.94 -14.48
C LYS A 425 -35.10 6.30 -15.37
N GLU A 426 -33.88 6.10 -14.87
CA GLU A 426 -32.65 6.35 -15.63
C GLU A 426 -32.52 5.39 -16.83
N MET A 427 -32.92 4.12 -16.68
CA MET A 427 -32.98 3.16 -17.78
C MET A 427 -33.91 3.60 -18.90
N ARG A 428 -35.14 3.99 -18.59
CA ARG A 428 -36.10 4.50 -19.59
C ARG A 428 -35.57 5.74 -20.31
N ALA A 429 -34.97 6.68 -19.57
CA ALA A 429 -34.38 7.87 -20.16
C ALA A 429 -33.21 7.56 -21.12
N LEU A 430 -32.45 6.50 -20.86
CA LEU A 430 -31.39 6.02 -21.77
C LEU A 430 -31.96 5.39 -23.04
N GLU A 431 -33.03 4.61 -22.93
CA GLU A 431 -33.71 3.97 -24.07
C GLU A 431 -34.37 5.01 -24.99
N GLU A 432 -35.04 6.02 -24.42
CA GLU A 432 -35.65 7.13 -25.18
C GLU A 432 -34.62 7.93 -25.98
N LYS A 433 -33.47 8.26 -25.37
CA LYS A 433 -32.38 8.98 -26.07
C LYS A 433 -31.80 8.19 -27.24
N GLN A 434 -31.75 6.86 -27.14
CA GLN A 434 -31.28 6.00 -28.23
C GLN A 434 -32.31 5.86 -29.34
N GLY A 435 -33.60 5.74 -29.00
CA GLY A 435 -34.70 5.73 -29.99
C GLY A 435 -34.73 6.99 -30.86
N VAL A 436 -34.44 8.16 -30.27
CA VAL A 436 -34.36 9.44 -31.01
C VAL A 436 -33.09 9.53 -31.87
N ALA A 437 -31.97 8.92 -31.46
CA ALA A 437 -30.74 8.88 -32.25
C ALA A 437 -30.85 7.93 -33.45
N SER A 438 -31.49 6.77 -33.28
CA SER A 438 -31.72 5.80 -34.36
C SER A 438 -32.78 6.24 -35.40
N GLN A 439 -33.68 7.17 -35.04
CA GLN A 439 -34.68 7.75 -35.96
C GLN A 439 -34.16 8.94 -36.78
N LYS A 440 -32.95 9.45 -36.49
CA LYS A 440 -32.34 10.60 -37.18
C LYS A 440 -31.24 10.21 -38.19
N VAL A 441 -31.05 8.92 -38.44
CA VAL A 441 -30.09 8.38 -39.42
C VAL A 441 -30.83 7.95 -40.68
#